data_AF-A0A517R787-F1
#
_entry.id   AF-A0A517R787-F1
#
_cell.length_a   1.000
_cell.length_b   1.000
_cell.length_c   1.000
_cell.angle_alpha   90.00
_cell.angle_beta   90.00
_cell.angle_gamma   90.00
#
_symmetry.space_group_name_H-M   'P 1'
#
loop_
_entity.id
_entity.type
_entity.pdbx_description
1 polymer ?
#
loop_
_entity_poly.entity_id
_entity_poly.type
_entity_poly.pdbx_seq_one_letter_code
_entity_poly.pdbx_strand_id
1 'polypeptide(L)'
;MADSLSPRPSTPDEQLVELLAVAEPIVAGMAKRFPRVDRDDMESAAMEAVWRCFERQDESKGDVLHYVRRSVRRACLMQARGHGRREKREQTATCDPVTFDGDSAAETATDPTLAIEAEDLWSFAVAGLDEVTAEVVLKVQRDDMSRSEAAAELSLTEVEISRRLFESRPIVRRALGQFHHPAARGGFYPMPHSLTAASCNVSAAALQKAVALALPVAKKTTPMEVLKNFRLVGEGGKLEIHATDSEMYLVAEVDQATIGGGMFETLVPAAKFGEILRLINGKESIDLTVDDNLVIRSGADEWKLNVADAAEFPPEAAFAGDDPLSVPGGVLRRVIDHVAFVCDKTSSLYVLGGVLFERDADSLVFAATDSRQLSVERLVIAPSEPRAADAPPVVPAKAMQVLRALCPDGEADVEVMLTSNTAAFRSEGWRLQTRLMQGRFPRYRTVIPPDTPKNVSIPAAPFLKAVEKARVTTAEETRGIDLYFLSDGTLKIKAASQDLGVAEVQLPVACDFDLVITLDVTLIAGFLKHAGDDVIDFGFTDGDSQLKATVGSWTFIIMPLSRDR
;
A
#
# COMPACT_ATOMS: atom_id res chain seq x y z
N MET A 1 -51.89 4.09 -25.59
CA MET A 1 -51.52 4.12 -27.01
C MET A 1 -50.24 4.93 -27.12
N ALA A 2 -49.16 4.25 -27.50
CA ALA A 2 -47.86 4.70 -27.98
C ALA A 2 -47.28 6.03 -27.44
N ASP A 3 -46.34 5.91 -26.48
CA ASP A 3 -45.27 6.89 -26.29
C ASP A 3 -44.11 6.56 -27.25
N SER A 4 -43.59 7.61 -27.87
CA SER A 4 -42.54 7.59 -28.89
C SER A 4 -41.15 7.27 -28.30
N LEU A 5 -40.63 6.09 -28.61
CA LEU A 5 -39.21 5.75 -28.47
C LEU A 5 -38.43 6.36 -29.63
N SER A 6 -37.52 7.30 -29.33
CA SER A 6 -36.39 7.63 -30.21
C SER A 6 -35.48 6.40 -30.37
N PRO A 7 -34.92 6.13 -31.57
CA PRO A 7 -34.10 4.94 -31.80
C PRO A 7 -32.80 5.01 -30.98
N ARG A 8 -32.45 3.92 -30.32
CA ARG A 8 -31.12 3.74 -29.70
C ARG A 8 -30.08 3.48 -30.81
N PRO A 9 -28.88 4.09 -30.75
CA PRO A 9 -27.81 3.81 -31.71
C PRO A 9 -27.37 2.35 -31.55
N SER A 10 -27.14 1.67 -32.67
CA SER A 10 -27.02 0.20 -32.72
C SER A 10 -25.59 -0.30 -32.96
N THR A 11 -24.63 0.62 -33.11
CA THR A 11 -23.21 0.29 -33.33
C THR A 11 -22.28 1.21 -32.52
N PRO A 12 -21.09 0.73 -32.08
CA PRO A 12 -20.10 1.54 -31.34
C PRO A 12 -19.66 2.80 -32.11
N ASP A 13 -19.59 2.73 -33.43
CA ASP A 13 -19.19 3.87 -34.28
C ASP A 13 -20.23 5.00 -34.29
N GLU A 14 -21.53 4.67 -34.26
CA GLU A 14 -22.60 5.68 -34.13
C GLU A 14 -22.57 6.38 -32.77
N GLN A 15 -22.19 5.66 -31.70
CA GLN A 15 -22.05 6.22 -30.36
C GLN A 15 -20.87 7.20 -30.30
N LEU A 16 -19.71 6.86 -30.87
CA LEU A 16 -18.55 7.74 -30.90
C LEU A 16 -18.83 9.04 -31.68
N VAL A 17 -19.54 8.96 -32.81
CA VAL A 17 -19.94 10.14 -33.60
C VAL A 17 -20.90 11.04 -32.82
N GLU A 18 -21.89 10.49 -32.10
CA GLU A 18 -22.76 11.28 -31.23
C GLU A 18 -21.99 11.96 -30.10
N LEU A 19 -21.00 11.29 -29.51
CA LEU A 19 -20.18 11.87 -28.44
C LEU A 19 -19.22 12.95 -28.95
N LEU A 20 -18.71 12.83 -30.18
CA LEU A 20 -17.87 13.88 -30.80
C LEU A 20 -18.68 15.13 -31.17
N ALA A 21 -19.93 14.98 -31.61
CA ALA A 21 -20.83 16.12 -31.89
C ALA A 21 -21.11 16.99 -30.65
N VAL A 22 -20.92 16.43 -29.45
CA VAL A 22 -21.11 17.12 -28.17
C VAL A 22 -19.90 18.01 -27.79
N ALA A 23 -18.71 17.72 -28.32
CA ALA A 23 -17.48 18.45 -28.01
C ALA A 23 -17.43 19.84 -28.69
N GLU A 24 -17.95 19.96 -29.91
CA GLU A 24 -17.88 21.19 -30.73
C GLU A 24 -18.51 22.43 -30.05
N PRO A 25 -19.75 22.38 -29.51
CA PRO A 25 -20.34 23.54 -28.82
C PRO A 25 -19.60 23.91 -27.53
N ILE A 26 -18.95 22.94 -26.86
CA ILE A 26 -18.14 23.19 -25.66
C ILE A 26 -16.88 23.96 -26.03
N VAL A 27 -16.16 23.50 -27.05
CA VAL A 27 -14.94 24.16 -27.54
C VAL A 27 -15.27 25.55 -28.06
N ALA A 28 -16.33 25.71 -28.84
CA ALA A 28 -16.77 27.02 -29.33
C ALA A 28 -17.16 27.99 -28.19
N GLY A 29 -17.77 27.47 -27.11
CA GLY A 29 -18.08 28.24 -25.91
C GLY A 29 -16.83 28.65 -25.11
N MET A 30 -15.84 27.75 -25.03
CA MET A 30 -14.57 28.00 -24.33
C MET A 30 -13.65 28.95 -25.11
N ALA A 31 -13.61 28.84 -26.44
CA ALA A 31 -12.86 29.74 -27.32
C ALA A 31 -13.33 31.21 -27.18
N LYS A 32 -14.65 31.44 -27.02
CA LYS A 32 -15.19 32.77 -26.70
C LYS A 32 -14.75 33.29 -25.32
N ARG A 33 -14.52 32.38 -24.36
CA ARG A 33 -14.17 32.71 -22.97
C ARG A 33 -12.66 32.86 -22.75
N PHE A 34 -11.85 32.20 -23.58
CA PHE A 34 -10.39 32.20 -23.54
C PHE A 34 -9.82 32.53 -24.94
N PRO A 35 -9.94 33.78 -25.41
CA PRO A 35 -9.54 34.15 -26.78
C PRO A 35 -8.03 34.14 -27.03
N ARG A 36 -7.21 33.89 -25.99
CA ARG A 36 -5.74 33.82 -26.06
C ARG A 36 -5.18 32.38 -26.07
N VAL A 37 -6.05 31.37 -26.03
CA VAL A 37 -5.69 29.94 -26.02
C VAL A 37 -5.98 29.39 -27.41
N ASP A 38 -5.07 28.57 -27.96
CA ASP A 38 -5.23 28.01 -29.30
C ASP A 38 -6.45 27.08 -29.33
N ARG A 39 -7.23 27.19 -30.41
CA ARG A 39 -8.43 26.39 -30.58
C ARG A 39 -8.07 24.92 -30.84
N ASP A 40 -6.97 24.66 -31.53
CA ASP A 40 -6.54 23.29 -31.87
C ASP A 40 -6.16 22.50 -30.60
N ASP A 41 -5.61 23.19 -29.60
CA ASP A 41 -5.33 22.61 -28.27
C ASP A 41 -6.63 22.31 -27.49
N MET A 42 -7.65 23.16 -27.62
CA MET A 42 -8.97 22.90 -27.02
C MET A 42 -9.66 21.70 -27.68
N GLU A 43 -9.54 21.57 -29.01
CA GLU A 43 -10.13 20.47 -29.77
C GLU A 43 -9.41 19.14 -29.46
N SER A 44 -8.09 19.16 -29.35
CA SER A 44 -7.29 17.99 -28.95
C SER A 44 -7.65 17.49 -27.55
N ALA A 45 -7.74 18.41 -26.57
CA ALA A 45 -8.15 18.07 -25.20
C ALA A 45 -9.60 17.58 -25.11
N ALA A 46 -10.49 18.06 -25.98
CA ALA A 46 -11.86 17.59 -26.05
C ALA A 46 -11.94 16.17 -26.64
N MET A 47 -11.15 15.89 -27.67
CA MET A 47 -11.14 14.61 -28.37
C MET A 47 -10.53 13.49 -27.52
N GLU A 48 -9.44 13.77 -26.81
CA GLU A 48 -8.86 12.84 -25.81
C GLU A 48 -9.87 12.53 -24.70
N ALA A 49 -10.66 13.53 -24.27
CA ALA A 49 -11.67 13.35 -23.25
C ALA A 49 -12.87 12.51 -23.72
N VAL A 50 -13.32 12.70 -24.97
CA VAL A 50 -14.38 11.87 -25.58
C VAL A 50 -13.91 10.42 -25.74
N TRP A 51 -12.67 10.22 -26.20
CA TRP A 51 -12.10 8.88 -26.37
C TRP A 51 -12.02 8.10 -25.05
N ARG A 52 -11.57 8.75 -23.97
CA ARG A 52 -11.51 8.12 -22.63
C ARG A 52 -12.88 7.79 -22.05
N CYS A 53 -13.92 8.56 -22.37
CA CYS A 53 -15.29 8.22 -22.00
C CYS A 53 -15.83 7.03 -22.81
N PHE A 54 -15.46 6.95 -24.09
CA PHE A 54 -15.82 5.84 -24.96
C PHE A 54 -15.19 4.52 -24.51
N GLU A 55 -13.89 4.51 -24.17
CA GLU A 55 -13.19 3.34 -23.63
C GLU A 55 -13.79 2.82 -22.30
N ARG A 56 -14.41 3.71 -21.51
CA ARG A 56 -15.01 3.38 -20.22
C ARG A 56 -16.46 2.90 -20.30
N GLN A 57 -17.04 2.88 -21.51
CA GLN A 57 -18.46 2.58 -21.73
C GLN A 57 -19.39 3.47 -20.87
N ASP A 58 -19.06 4.76 -20.70
CA ASP A 58 -19.92 5.70 -19.96
C ASP A 58 -21.23 5.92 -20.75
N GLU A 59 -22.33 5.31 -20.32
CA GLU A 59 -23.61 5.31 -21.06
C GLU A 59 -24.39 6.65 -20.99
N SER A 60 -23.96 7.58 -20.13
CA SER A 60 -24.68 8.81 -19.80
C SER A 60 -24.11 10.02 -20.55
N LYS A 61 -24.90 10.60 -21.47
CA LYS A 61 -24.54 11.84 -22.21
C LYS A 61 -24.14 12.99 -21.28
N GLY A 62 -24.65 13.02 -20.04
CA GLY A 62 -24.35 14.05 -19.04
C GLY A 62 -22.92 13.95 -18.48
N ASP A 63 -22.43 12.73 -18.27
CA ASP A 63 -21.09 12.50 -17.71
C ASP A 63 -19.99 12.80 -18.74
N VAL A 64 -20.23 12.45 -20.01
CA VAL A 64 -19.32 12.78 -21.11
C VAL A 64 -19.23 14.30 -21.33
N LEU A 65 -20.39 14.99 -21.34
CA LEU A 65 -20.45 16.47 -21.39
C LEU A 65 -19.63 17.11 -20.27
N HIS A 66 -19.72 16.56 -19.06
CA HIS A 66 -19.04 17.08 -17.89
C HIS A 66 -17.53 16.89 -17.99
N TYR A 67 -17.09 15.69 -18.37
CA TYR A 67 -15.68 15.35 -18.49
C TYR A 67 -14.98 16.18 -19.58
N VAL A 68 -15.58 16.26 -20.77
CA VAL A 68 -15.06 17.08 -21.88
C VAL A 68 -14.94 18.55 -21.47
N ARG A 69 -15.95 19.11 -20.80
CA ARG A 69 -15.92 20.51 -20.34
C ARG A 69 -14.83 20.75 -19.29
N ARG A 70 -14.57 19.80 -18.39
CA ARG A 70 -13.52 19.88 -17.37
C ARG A 70 -12.13 19.82 -18.01
N SER A 71 -11.91 18.89 -18.94
CA SER A 71 -10.63 18.71 -19.63
C SER A 71 -10.26 19.92 -20.48
N VAL A 72 -11.18 20.43 -21.31
CA VAL A 72 -10.96 21.65 -22.11
C VAL A 72 -10.69 22.86 -21.21
N ARG A 73 -11.46 23.03 -20.13
CA ARG A 73 -11.24 24.13 -19.18
C ARG A 73 -9.88 24.06 -18.49
N ARG A 74 -9.42 22.85 -18.13
CA ARG A 74 -8.12 22.63 -17.50
C ARG A 74 -6.99 23.00 -18.47
N ALA A 75 -7.08 22.58 -19.73
CA ALA A 75 -6.14 22.97 -20.78
C ALA A 75 -6.07 24.50 -20.95
N CYS A 76 -7.23 25.17 -21.07
CA CYS A 76 -7.28 26.63 -21.18
C CYS A 76 -6.66 27.36 -19.98
N LEU A 77 -6.90 26.87 -18.75
CA LEU A 77 -6.37 27.49 -17.53
C LEU A 77 -4.85 27.29 -17.40
N MET A 78 -4.32 26.15 -17.83
CA MET A 78 -2.89 25.87 -17.84
C MET A 78 -2.16 26.82 -18.80
N GLN A 79 -2.69 27.01 -20.01
CA GLN A 79 -2.08 27.91 -21.00
C GLN A 79 -2.28 29.40 -20.65
N ALA A 80 -3.43 29.80 -20.11
CA ALA A 80 -3.65 31.17 -19.64
C ALA A 80 -2.70 31.56 -18.50
N ARG A 81 -2.32 30.61 -17.62
CA ARG A 81 -1.29 30.81 -16.58
C ARG A 81 0.12 30.88 -17.15
N GLY A 82 0.40 30.20 -18.26
CA GLY A 82 1.68 30.29 -19.00
C GLY A 82 1.90 31.65 -19.64
N HIS A 83 0.86 32.23 -20.27
CA HIS A 83 0.96 33.55 -20.92
C HIS A 83 1.17 34.72 -19.95
N GLY A 84 0.57 34.69 -18.75
CA GLY A 84 0.72 35.76 -17.75
C GLY A 84 2.13 35.89 -17.15
N ARG A 85 2.98 34.86 -17.26
CA ARG A 85 4.40 34.91 -16.87
C ARG A 85 5.31 35.48 -17.96
N ARG A 86 4.87 35.47 -19.22
CA ARG A 86 5.65 35.96 -20.38
C ARG A 86 5.55 37.48 -20.54
N GLU A 87 4.33 38.04 -20.43
CA GLU A 87 4.11 39.51 -20.49
C GLU A 87 4.78 40.28 -19.34
N LYS A 88 4.97 39.65 -18.16
CA LYS A 88 5.64 40.29 -17.01
C LYS A 88 7.17 40.33 -17.11
N ARG A 89 7.79 39.54 -17.98
CA ARG A 89 9.25 39.56 -18.20
C ARG A 89 9.68 40.58 -19.27
N GLU A 90 8.79 40.97 -20.17
CA GLU A 90 9.11 41.91 -21.27
C GLU A 90 8.97 43.39 -20.89
N GLN A 91 8.38 43.73 -19.73
CA GLN A 91 8.18 45.12 -19.29
C GLN A 91 9.23 45.66 -18.31
N THR A 92 10.21 44.86 -17.87
CA THR A 92 11.24 45.27 -16.89
C THR A 92 12.67 45.05 -17.40
N ALA A 93 12.97 45.45 -18.63
CA ALA A 93 14.33 45.47 -19.15
C ALA A 93 14.58 46.74 -19.99
N THR A 94 14.70 47.88 -19.30
CA THR A 94 15.44 49.03 -19.85
C THR A 94 16.91 48.87 -19.49
N CYS A 95 17.71 48.68 -20.54
CA CYS A 95 19.16 48.53 -20.52
C CYS A 95 19.89 49.84 -20.16
N ASP A 96 21.08 49.70 -19.56
CA ASP A 96 22.25 50.51 -19.89
C ASP A 96 23.52 49.62 -19.83
N PRO A 97 24.58 49.93 -20.61
CA PRO A 97 25.42 48.92 -21.24
C PRO A 97 26.81 48.80 -20.62
N VAL A 98 27.37 47.58 -20.64
CA VAL A 98 28.83 47.39 -20.59
C VAL A 98 29.22 46.32 -21.60
N THR A 99 29.99 46.76 -22.59
CA THR A 99 30.77 45.97 -23.54
C THR A 99 31.98 45.33 -22.86
N PHE A 100 32.31 44.07 -23.18
CA PHE A 100 33.61 43.73 -23.79
C PHE A 100 33.63 42.27 -24.30
N ASP A 101 34.17 42.15 -25.52
CA ASP A 101 34.43 40.95 -26.31
C ASP A 101 35.50 40.01 -25.72
N GLY A 102 35.46 38.72 -26.11
CA GLY A 102 36.61 37.83 -26.04
C GLY A 102 36.29 36.33 -26.04
N ASP A 103 35.93 35.78 -27.20
CA ASP A 103 35.69 34.35 -27.43
C ASP A 103 36.97 33.48 -27.32
N SER A 104 36.95 32.46 -26.46
CA SER A 104 37.55 31.15 -26.75
C SER A 104 37.02 30.04 -25.83
N ALA A 105 36.48 29.00 -26.48
CA ALA A 105 36.47 27.57 -26.16
C ALA A 105 35.81 27.01 -24.87
N ALA A 106 34.79 26.19 -25.17
CA ALA A 106 34.47 24.86 -24.64
C ALA A 106 33.32 24.71 -23.61
N GLU A 107 32.39 23.82 -24.01
CA GLU A 107 31.49 22.97 -23.21
C GLU A 107 30.31 23.63 -22.45
N THR A 108 29.07 23.44 -22.96
CA THR A 108 28.04 22.52 -22.42
C THR A 108 26.61 22.87 -22.87
N ALA A 109 25.81 21.82 -23.06
CA ALA A 109 24.35 21.71 -22.85
C ALA A 109 23.35 22.45 -23.76
N THR A 110 22.54 21.68 -24.50
CA THR A 110 21.06 21.86 -24.52
C THR A 110 20.33 20.60 -25.04
N ASP A 111 19.75 19.87 -24.08
CA ASP A 111 18.44 19.22 -24.04
C ASP A 111 17.72 18.81 -25.37
N PRO A 112 17.55 17.50 -25.64
CA PRO A 112 16.67 16.98 -26.67
C PRO A 112 15.38 16.42 -26.02
N THR A 113 14.33 17.22 -25.90
CA THR A 113 12.98 16.70 -25.70
C THR A 113 11.97 17.53 -26.48
N LEU A 114 11.08 16.82 -27.18
CA LEU A 114 9.97 17.29 -28.04
C LEU A 114 10.31 17.53 -29.52
N ALA A 115 10.74 16.46 -30.19
CA ALA A 115 10.38 16.20 -31.58
C ALA A 115 9.72 14.81 -31.63
N ILE A 116 8.39 14.77 -31.62
CA ILE A 116 7.61 13.59 -32.00
C ILE A 116 7.08 13.93 -33.39
N GLU A 117 7.56 13.22 -34.40
CA GLU A 117 7.20 13.46 -35.80
C GLU A 117 5.77 12.96 -36.08
N ALA A 118 5.08 13.60 -37.01
CA ALA A 118 3.67 13.36 -37.35
C ALA A 118 3.35 11.93 -37.84
N GLU A 119 4.35 11.06 -38.03
CA GLU A 119 4.20 9.64 -38.34
C GLU A 119 3.77 8.80 -37.11
N ASP A 120 4.08 9.22 -35.88
CA ASP A 120 3.75 8.47 -34.66
C ASP A 120 2.25 8.56 -34.28
N LEU A 121 1.59 9.67 -34.61
CA LEU A 121 0.17 9.87 -34.36
C LEU A 121 -0.72 9.04 -35.30
N TRP A 122 -0.25 8.77 -36.53
CA TRP A 122 -0.96 7.92 -37.49
C TRP A 122 -0.81 6.43 -37.20
N SER A 123 0.34 6.03 -36.65
CA SER A 123 0.59 4.67 -36.18
C SER A 123 -0.40 4.26 -35.06
N PHE A 124 -0.86 5.22 -34.26
CA PHE A 124 -1.87 5.02 -33.22
C PHE A 124 -3.32 4.93 -33.75
N ALA A 125 -3.64 5.63 -34.84
CA ALA A 125 -5.00 5.62 -35.42
C ALA A 125 -5.34 4.29 -36.13
N VAL A 126 -4.32 3.53 -36.55
CA VAL A 126 -4.48 2.27 -37.28
C VAL A 126 -4.58 1.06 -36.33
N ALA A 127 -4.26 1.21 -35.05
CA ALA A 127 -4.28 0.11 -34.06
C ALA A 127 -5.67 -0.48 -33.76
N GLY A 128 -6.75 0.16 -34.25
CA GLY A 128 -8.12 -0.35 -34.17
C GLY A 128 -8.65 -1.00 -35.45
N LEU A 129 -7.86 -1.08 -36.52
CA LEU A 129 -8.22 -1.75 -37.77
C LEU A 129 -7.69 -3.19 -37.76
N ASP A 130 -8.38 -4.10 -38.47
CA ASP A 130 -7.82 -5.42 -38.68
C ASP A 130 -6.54 -5.36 -39.53
N GLU A 131 -5.72 -6.40 -39.42
CA GLU A 131 -4.36 -6.44 -40.00
C GLU A 131 -4.37 -6.28 -41.53
N VAL A 132 -5.45 -6.73 -42.18
CA VAL A 132 -5.64 -6.66 -43.63
C VAL A 132 -6.01 -5.24 -44.08
N THR A 133 -6.89 -4.55 -43.36
CA THR A 133 -7.32 -3.18 -43.68
C THR A 133 -6.20 -2.18 -43.45
N ALA A 134 -5.41 -2.36 -42.39
CA ALA A 134 -4.23 -1.56 -42.11
C ALA A 134 -3.20 -1.65 -43.25
N GLU A 135 -2.95 -2.84 -43.79
CA GLU A 135 -1.96 -3.08 -44.83
C GLU A 135 -2.38 -2.47 -46.19
N VAL A 136 -3.66 -2.56 -46.55
CA VAL A 136 -4.22 -2.00 -47.78
C VAL A 136 -4.17 -0.46 -47.76
N VAL A 137 -4.50 0.16 -46.62
CA VAL A 137 -4.45 1.62 -46.45
C VAL A 137 -3.01 2.14 -46.56
N LEU A 138 -2.04 1.43 -45.98
CA LEU A 138 -0.62 1.78 -46.07
C LEU A 138 -0.07 1.65 -47.50
N LYS A 139 -0.47 0.63 -48.26
CA LYS A 139 -0.06 0.44 -49.68
C LYS A 139 -0.65 1.52 -50.60
N VAL A 140 -1.89 1.97 -50.38
CA VAL A 140 -2.50 3.05 -51.16
C VAL A 140 -1.83 4.40 -50.86
N GLN A 141 -1.42 4.66 -49.61
CA GLN A 141 -0.77 5.92 -49.25
C GLN A 141 0.66 6.03 -49.82
N ARG A 142 1.34 4.90 -50.02
CA ARG A 142 2.66 4.82 -50.66
C ARG A 142 2.61 4.86 -52.20
N ASP A 143 1.42 5.04 -52.77
CA ASP A 143 1.15 4.98 -54.22
C ASP A 143 1.52 3.63 -54.88
N ASP A 144 1.67 2.56 -54.08
CA ASP A 144 2.03 1.21 -54.55
C ASP A 144 0.83 0.44 -55.12
N MET A 145 -0.40 0.95 -54.95
CA MET A 145 -1.64 0.31 -55.36
C MET A 145 -2.69 1.32 -55.83
N SER A 146 -3.39 1.02 -56.93
CA SER A 146 -4.40 1.92 -57.48
C SER A 146 -5.72 1.87 -56.71
N ARG A 147 -6.49 2.96 -56.74
CA ARG A 147 -7.80 3.06 -56.05
C ARG A 147 -8.83 2.01 -56.52
N SER A 148 -8.70 1.49 -57.73
CA SER A 148 -9.57 0.42 -58.26
C SER A 148 -9.18 -0.96 -57.74
N GLU A 149 -7.91 -1.18 -57.40
CA GLU A 149 -7.41 -2.45 -56.85
C GLU A 149 -7.71 -2.53 -55.35
N ALA A 150 -7.51 -1.44 -54.61
CA ALA A 150 -7.86 -1.37 -53.19
C ALA A 150 -9.36 -1.60 -52.92
N ALA A 151 -10.22 -1.18 -53.85
CA ALA A 151 -11.67 -1.40 -53.77
C ALA A 151 -12.11 -2.83 -54.10
N ALA A 152 -11.23 -3.66 -54.67
CA ALA A 152 -11.51 -5.06 -54.99
C ALA A 152 -11.08 -6.02 -53.87
N GLU A 153 -10.13 -5.63 -53.02
CA GLU A 153 -9.66 -6.43 -51.87
C GLU A 153 -10.42 -6.16 -50.56
N LEU A 154 -11.14 -5.05 -50.46
CA LEU A 154 -11.89 -4.65 -49.26
C LEU A 154 -13.40 -4.95 -49.39
N SER A 155 -14.03 -5.30 -48.27
CA SER A 155 -15.48 -5.50 -48.22
C SER A 155 -16.22 -4.17 -48.37
N LEU A 156 -17.46 -4.20 -48.88
CA LEU A 156 -18.31 -3.01 -49.13
C LEU A 156 -18.45 -2.08 -47.91
N THR A 157 -18.26 -2.59 -46.69
CA THR A 157 -18.29 -1.86 -45.41
C THR A 157 -17.05 -1.01 -45.16
N GLU A 158 -15.85 -1.44 -45.58
CA GLU A 158 -14.59 -0.71 -45.37
C GLU A 158 -14.40 0.44 -46.36
N VAL A 159 -14.98 0.30 -47.56
CA VAL A 159 -15.02 1.35 -48.58
C VAL A 159 -15.91 2.52 -48.14
N GLU A 160 -17.00 2.24 -47.41
CA GLU A 160 -17.95 3.24 -46.91
C GLU A 160 -17.34 4.10 -45.78
N ILE A 161 -16.55 3.49 -44.89
CA ILE A 161 -15.82 4.16 -43.79
C ILE A 161 -14.71 5.04 -44.35
N SER A 162 -13.91 4.50 -45.27
CA SER A 162 -12.85 5.24 -45.96
C SER A 162 -13.40 6.42 -46.76
N ARG A 163 -14.59 6.26 -47.38
CA ARG A 163 -15.28 7.31 -48.12
C ARG A 163 -15.79 8.43 -47.19
N ARG A 164 -16.34 8.10 -46.02
CA ARG A 164 -16.82 9.11 -45.04
C ARG A 164 -15.68 9.89 -44.37
N LEU A 165 -14.55 9.24 -44.12
CA LEU A 165 -13.32 9.90 -43.65
C LEU A 165 -12.68 10.80 -44.72
N PHE A 166 -12.89 10.51 -46.01
CA PHE A 166 -12.41 11.36 -47.11
C PHE A 166 -13.39 12.51 -47.46
N GLU A 167 -14.69 12.30 -47.28
CA GLU A 167 -15.76 13.28 -47.54
C GLU A 167 -15.89 14.36 -46.44
N SER A 168 -15.15 14.26 -45.33
CA SER A 168 -15.02 15.30 -44.27
C SER A 168 -13.99 16.40 -44.59
N ARG A 169 -13.33 16.33 -45.75
CA ARG A 169 -12.46 17.40 -46.31
C ARG A 169 -13.11 18.78 -46.63
N PRO A 170 -14.45 19.01 -46.68
CA PRO A 170 -15.01 20.34 -46.96
C PRO A 170 -14.93 21.33 -45.80
N ILE A 171 -14.74 20.86 -44.56
CA ILE A 171 -14.70 21.71 -43.36
C ILE A 171 -13.44 22.59 -43.36
N VAL A 172 -12.32 22.05 -43.85
CA VAL A 172 -11.04 22.77 -43.98
C VAL A 172 -11.09 23.86 -45.07
N ARG A 173 -12.00 23.77 -46.06
CA ARG A 173 -12.05 24.72 -47.19
C ARG A 173 -12.97 25.93 -46.95
N ARG A 174 -13.88 25.87 -45.97
CA ARG A 174 -14.75 27.02 -45.60
C ARG A 174 -14.11 28.01 -44.64
N ALA A 175 -13.01 27.65 -43.98
CA ALA A 175 -12.31 28.50 -43.02
C ALA A 175 -11.44 29.61 -43.66
N LEU A 176 -11.27 29.64 -44.99
CA LEU A 176 -10.42 30.64 -45.68
C LEU A 176 -11.20 31.65 -46.56
N GLY A 177 -12.51 31.78 -46.40
CA GLY A 177 -13.32 32.69 -47.22
C GLY A 177 -14.31 33.53 -46.43
N GLN A 178 -13.96 34.81 -46.25
CA GLN A 178 -14.84 35.96 -46.00
C GLN A 178 -15.22 36.29 -44.55
N PHE A 179 -14.55 37.33 -44.05
CA PHE A 179 -15.09 38.34 -43.15
C PHE A 179 -16.47 38.84 -43.62
N HIS A 180 -17.40 39.10 -42.69
CA HIS A 180 -18.18 40.35 -42.54
C HIS A 180 -18.88 40.37 -41.15
N HIS A 181 -18.85 41.53 -40.49
CA HIS A 181 -19.42 41.87 -39.16
C HIS A 181 -20.92 42.28 -39.28
N PRO A 182 -21.62 42.86 -38.26
CA PRO A 182 -21.97 42.49 -36.87
C PRO A 182 -23.51 42.27 -36.66
N ALA A 183 -23.94 41.77 -35.48
CA ALA A 183 -24.91 42.43 -34.57
C ALA A 183 -25.60 41.49 -33.54
N ALA A 184 -25.55 41.92 -32.28
CA ALA A 184 -26.53 41.80 -31.18
C ALA A 184 -27.57 40.66 -31.14
N ARG A 185 -27.62 39.94 -30.01
CA ARG A 185 -28.65 40.10 -28.95
C ARG A 185 -28.42 39.11 -27.80
N GLY A 186 -28.66 39.61 -26.58
CA GLY A 186 -28.49 38.86 -25.34
C GLY A 186 -29.53 37.77 -25.13
N GLY A 187 -29.13 36.80 -24.30
CA GLY A 187 -30.00 35.75 -23.76
C GLY A 187 -29.28 35.09 -22.59
N PHE A 188 -29.79 35.33 -21.38
CA PHE A 188 -29.44 34.62 -20.16
C PHE A 188 -29.67 33.12 -20.35
N TYR A 189 -28.68 32.27 -20.06
CA TYR A 189 -28.88 30.84 -19.83
C TYR A 189 -28.67 30.53 -18.34
N PRO A 190 -29.62 29.86 -17.68
CA PRO A 190 -29.43 29.41 -16.30
C PRO A 190 -28.36 28.31 -16.27
N MET A 191 -27.43 28.40 -15.32
CA MET A 191 -26.39 27.39 -15.08
C MET A 191 -27.05 26.16 -14.42
N PRO A 192 -26.83 24.93 -14.93
CA PRO A 192 -27.21 23.73 -14.21
C PRO A 192 -26.31 23.52 -12.98
N HIS A 193 -26.88 22.82 -12.01
CA HIS A 193 -26.51 22.75 -10.59
C HIS A 193 -25.12 22.18 -10.28
N SER A 194 -24.69 22.45 -9.05
CA SER A 194 -23.42 22.13 -8.39
C SER A 194 -22.87 20.73 -8.66
N LEU A 195 -21.58 20.67 -8.98
CA LEU A 195 -20.71 19.50 -8.77
C LEU A 195 -20.89 18.97 -7.34
N THR A 196 -21.44 17.78 -7.18
CA THR A 196 -21.49 17.10 -5.89
C THR A 196 -20.06 16.67 -5.56
N ALA A 197 -19.51 17.16 -4.44
CA ALA A 197 -18.20 16.74 -3.96
C ALA A 197 -18.18 15.22 -3.66
N ALA A 198 -17.05 14.55 -3.90
CA ALA A 198 -16.90 13.15 -3.55
C ALA A 198 -17.05 13.00 -2.02
N SER A 199 -17.98 12.17 -1.59
CA SER A 199 -18.30 11.95 -0.19
C SER A 199 -18.27 10.47 0.15
N CYS A 200 -17.93 10.16 1.40
CA CYS A 200 -17.93 8.81 1.94
C CYS A 200 -18.57 8.85 3.32
N ASN A 201 -19.68 8.16 3.51
CA ASN A 201 -20.28 7.92 4.83
C ASN A 201 -19.86 6.55 5.34
N VAL A 202 -19.40 6.47 6.59
CA VAL A 202 -18.93 5.21 7.18
C VAL A 202 -19.15 5.17 8.70
N SER A 203 -19.26 3.97 9.27
CA SER A 203 -19.31 3.77 10.71
C SER A 203 -18.02 4.23 11.40
N ALA A 204 -18.13 5.00 12.49
CA ALA A 204 -16.97 5.43 13.27
C ALA A 204 -16.15 4.24 13.81
N ALA A 205 -16.82 3.21 14.34
CA ALA A 205 -16.14 2.03 14.86
C ALA A 205 -15.33 1.28 13.78
N ALA A 206 -15.89 1.13 12.58
CA ALA A 206 -15.22 0.45 11.47
C ALA A 206 -13.98 1.23 11.01
N LEU A 207 -14.13 2.55 10.83
CA LEU A 207 -13.03 3.42 10.41
C LEU A 207 -11.93 3.51 11.48
N GLN A 208 -12.31 3.62 12.76
CA GLN A 208 -11.36 3.61 13.89
C GLN A 208 -10.53 2.32 13.93
N LYS A 209 -11.18 1.16 13.71
CA LYS A 209 -10.49 -0.15 13.68
C LYS A 209 -9.46 -0.20 12.56
N ALA A 210 -9.84 0.15 11.33
CA ALA A 210 -8.93 0.12 10.18
C ALA A 210 -7.76 1.11 10.34
N VAL A 211 -8.03 2.33 10.82
CA VAL A 211 -6.98 3.32 11.09
C VAL A 211 -6.03 2.85 12.19
N ALA A 212 -6.54 2.22 13.25
CA ALA A 212 -5.70 1.69 14.31
C ALA A 212 -4.73 0.60 13.80
N LEU A 213 -5.15 -0.20 12.82
CA LEU A 213 -4.30 -1.20 12.15
C LEU A 213 -3.28 -0.57 11.21
N ALA A 214 -3.65 0.49 10.50
CA ALA A 214 -2.79 1.18 9.53
C ALA A 214 -1.74 2.12 10.17
N LEU A 215 -2.04 2.69 11.33
CA LEU A 215 -1.20 3.71 11.97
C LEU A 215 0.24 3.30 12.31
N PRO A 216 0.52 2.05 12.75
CA PRO A 216 1.90 1.60 12.99
C PRO A 216 2.75 1.50 11.72
N VAL A 217 2.11 1.42 10.54
CA VAL A 217 2.80 1.36 9.26
C VAL A 217 3.29 2.74 8.84
N ALA A 218 2.43 3.76 8.87
CA ALA A 218 2.80 5.12 8.50
C ALA A 218 3.97 5.67 9.34
N LYS A 219 4.94 6.34 8.70
CA LYS A 219 6.10 6.91 9.42
C LYS A 219 5.68 8.16 10.19
N LYS A 220 6.12 8.29 11.44
CA LYS A 220 6.00 9.54 12.20
C LYS A 220 7.00 10.60 11.74
N THR A 221 8.23 10.16 11.46
CA THR A 221 9.35 11.02 11.03
C THR A 221 10.02 10.38 9.84
N THR A 222 10.15 11.14 8.75
CA THR A 222 10.73 10.69 7.48
C THR A 222 11.00 11.92 6.60
N PRO A 223 12.08 11.91 5.79
CA PRO A 223 12.30 12.97 4.80
C PRO A 223 11.24 12.99 3.69
N MET A 224 10.60 11.84 3.40
CA MET A 224 9.50 11.75 2.44
C MET A 224 8.16 12.01 3.15
N GLU A 225 7.73 13.27 3.20
CA GLU A 225 6.52 13.73 3.93
C GLU A 225 5.25 12.95 3.55
N VAL A 226 5.11 12.53 2.29
CA VAL A 226 3.96 11.75 1.81
C VAL A 226 3.76 10.42 2.55
N LEU A 227 4.82 9.82 3.10
CA LEU A 227 4.75 8.56 3.88
C LEU A 227 4.24 8.76 5.32
N LYS A 228 4.02 10.01 5.74
CA LYS A 228 3.35 10.35 7.00
C LYS A 228 1.82 10.37 6.84
N ASN A 229 1.33 10.23 5.61
CA ASN A 229 -0.07 10.29 5.27
C ASN A 229 -0.64 8.88 5.06
N PHE A 230 -1.95 8.75 5.21
CA PHE A 230 -2.71 7.65 4.63
C PHE A 230 -3.25 8.08 3.27
N ARG A 231 -3.32 7.13 2.33
CA ARG A 231 -4.13 7.28 1.13
C ARG A 231 -5.47 6.61 1.36
N LEU A 232 -6.54 7.38 1.24
CA LEU A 232 -7.91 6.89 1.36
C LEU A 232 -8.48 6.75 -0.05
N VAL A 233 -9.02 5.58 -0.38
CA VAL A 233 -9.62 5.28 -1.68
C VAL A 233 -11.00 4.69 -1.48
N GLY A 234 -12.04 5.37 -1.97
CA GLY A 234 -13.42 4.90 -1.93
C GLY A 234 -13.89 4.53 -3.32
N GLU A 235 -14.14 3.23 -3.53
CA GLU A 235 -14.62 2.66 -4.78
C GLU A 235 -15.56 1.48 -4.49
N GLY A 236 -16.61 1.29 -5.31
CA GLY A 236 -17.46 0.09 -5.23
C GLY A 236 -18.17 -0.14 -3.89
N GLY A 237 -18.43 0.90 -3.10
CA GLY A 237 -19.03 0.78 -1.76
C GLY A 237 -18.06 0.29 -0.67
N LYS A 238 -16.76 0.37 -0.94
CA LYS A 238 -15.69 0.09 0.03
C LYS A 238 -14.80 1.31 0.17
N LEU A 239 -14.24 1.50 1.37
CA LEU A 239 -13.19 2.48 1.63
C LEU A 239 -11.92 1.72 2.00
N GLU A 240 -10.85 1.91 1.25
CA GLU A 240 -9.53 1.37 1.53
C GLU A 240 -8.62 2.44 2.16
N ILE A 241 -7.84 2.01 3.16
CA ILE A 241 -6.80 2.81 3.79
C ILE A 241 -5.46 2.19 3.42
N HIS A 242 -4.66 2.92 2.65
CA HIS A 242 -3.30 2.52 2.31
C HIS A 242 -2.31 3.25 3.21
N ALA A 243 -1.36 2.49 3.75
CA ALA A 243 -0.25 2.99 4.54
C ALA A 243 1.05 2.33 4.07
N THR A 244 2.13 3.12 3.98
CA THR A 244 3.43 2.57 3.60
C THR A 244 4.57 3.34 4.23
N ASP A 245 5.67 2.65 4.46
CA ASP A 245 6.92 3.21 4.98
C ASP A 245 8.13 2.94 4.06
N SER A 246 7.83 2.56 2.81
CA SER A 246 8.75 2.07 1.77
C SER A 246 9.31 0.66 1.99
N GLU A 247 9.25 0.11 3.20
CA GLU A 247 9.66 -1.27 3.48
C GLU A 247 8.45 -2.21 3.62
N MET A 248 7.34 -1.67 4.11
CA MET A 248 6.06 -2.35 4.20
C MET A 248 4.94 -1.52 3.57
N TYR A 249 3.92 -2.21 3.07
CA TYR A 249 2.73 -1.64 2.47
C TYR A 249 1.52 -2.37 3.05
N LEU A 250 0.55 -1.64 3.55
CA LEU A 250 -0.68 -2.17 4.13
C LEU A 250 -1.87 -1.52 3.44
N VAL A 251 -2.80 -2.34 3.00
CA VAL A 251 -4.17 -1.95 2.64
C VAL A 251 -5.10 -2.54 3.69
N ALA A 252 -5.91 -1.70 4.31
CA ALA A 252 -6.99 -2.12 5.21
C ALA A 252 -8.32 -1.64 4.63
N GLU A 253 -9.25 -2.56 4.44
CA GLU A 253 -10.60 -2.26 3.99
C GLU A 253 -11.48 -1.85 5.17
N VAL A 254 -12.37 -0.91 4.92
CA VAL A 254 -13.41 -0.47 5.85
C VAL A 254 -14.76 -0.90 5.27
N ASP A 255 -15.40 -1.83 5.98
CA ASP A 255 -16.71 -2.33 5.59
C ASP A 255 -17.79 -1.24 5.70
N GLN A 256 -18.87 -1.41 4.92
CA GLN A 256 -20.09 -0.60 4.99
C GLN A 256 -19.86 0.91 4.70
N ALA A 257 -18.95 1.23 3.80
CA ALA A 257 -18.77 2.60 3.32
C ALA A 257 -19.79 2.92 2.21
N THR A 258 -20.50 4.03 2.34
CA THR A 258 -21.36 4.55 1.27
C THR A 258 -20.63 5.66 0.54
N ILE A 259 -20.23 5.41 -0.70
CA ILE A 259 -19.52 6.38 -1.54
C ILE A 259 -20.52 7.14 -2.41
N GLY A 260 -20.49 8.46 -2.37
CA GLY A 260 -21.32 9.37 -3.17
C GLY A 260 -20.47 10.33 -4.00
N GLY A 261 -20.99 10.77 -5.15
CA GLY A 261 -20.36 11.82 -5.96
C GLY A 261 -19.14 11.39 -6.80
N GLY A 262 -18.91 10.09 -7.00
CA GLY A 262 -17.81 9.54 -7.83
C GLY A 262 -16.71 8.85 -7.03
N MET A 263 -15.54 8.64 -7.64
CA MET A 263 -14.37 8.06 -6.96
C MET A 263 -13.87 9.00 -5.86
N PHE A 264 -13.76 8.48 -4.64
CA PHE A 264 -13.22 9.20 -3.49
C PHE A 264 -11.73 8.87 -3.37
N GLU A 265 -10.83 9.85 -3.50
CA GLU A 265 -9.39 9.61 -3.32
C GLU A 265 -8.72 10.81 -2.68
N THR A 266 -7.94 10.60 -1.61
CA THR A 266 -7.21 11.69 -0.94
C THR A 266 -6.04 11.22 -0.08
N LEU A 267 -5.08 12.10 0.19
CA LEU A 267 -4.04 11.90 1.21
C LEU A 267 -4.32 12.70 2.46
N VAL A 268 -4.32 12.03 3.61
CA VAL A 268 -4.57 12.65 4.91
C VAL A 268 -3.43 12.38 5.89
N PRO A 269 -3.00 13.37 6.71
CA PRO A 269 -2.00 13.15 7.75
C PRO A 269 -2.43 12.06 8.75
N ALA A 270 -1.72 10.93 8.76
CA ALA A 270 -2.13 9.71 9.47
C ALA A 270 -2.28 9.93 10.99
N ALA A 271 -1.31 10.61 11.60
CA ALA A 271 -1.31 10.87 13.03
C ALA A 271 -2.50 11.75 13.46
N LYS A 272 -2.76 12.84 12.73
CA LYS A 272 -3.86 13.77 13.04
C LYS A 272 -5.22 13.15 12.77
N PHE A 273 -5.34 12.38 11.69
CA PHE A 273 -6.55 11.62 11.40
C PHE A 273 -6.86 10.62 12.50
N GLY A 274 -5.86 9.84 12.95
CA GLY A 274 -6.01 8.91 14.07
C GLY A 274 -6.36 9.60 15.40
N GLU A 275 -5.78 10.77 15.69
CA GLU A 275 -6.14 11.59 16.86
C GLU A 275 -7.61 12.01 16.83
N ILE A 276 -8.11 12.53 15.71
CA ILE A 276 -9.51 12.95 15.54
C ILE A 276 -10.44 11.76 15.74
N LEU A 277 -10.16 10.64 15.07
CA LEU A 277 -11.03 9.46 15.17
C LEU A 277 -11.14 8.92 16.59
N ARG A 278 -10.11 9.05 17.43
CA ARG A 278 -10.17 8.64 18.85
C ARG A 278 -11.08 9.52 19.71
N LEU A 279 -11.38 10.74 19.27
CA LEU A 279 -12.29 11.66 19.98
C LEU A 279 -13.76 11.37 19.66
N ILE A 280 -14.04 10.73 18.52
CA ILE A 280 -15.39 10.42 18.05
C ILE A 280 -15.93 9.18 18.77
N ASN A 281 -17.20 9.22 19.17
CA ASN A 281 -17.87 8.06 19.75
C ASN A 281 -18.12 6.99 18.69
N GLY A 282 -17.76 5.73 18.96
CA GLY A 282 -17.84 4.63 17.98
C GLY A 282 -19.25 4.28 17.47
N LYS A 283 -20.32 4.83 18.06
CA LYS A 283 -21.71 4.63 17.61
C LYS A 283 -22.16 5.61 16.51
N GLU A 284 -21.37 6.63 16.22
CA GLU A 284 -21.73 7.68 15.27
C GLU A 284 -21.36 7.30 13.84
N SER A 285 -22.06 7.87 12.86
CA SER A 285 -21.64 7.85 11.46
C SER A 285 -20.69 9.01 11.19
N ILE A 286 -19.65 8.76 10.40
CA ILE A 286 -18.69 9.76 9.96
C ILE A 286 -18.96 10.07 8.49
N ASP A 287 -19.17 11.34 8.19
CA ASP A 287 -19.21 11.85 6.83
C ASP A 287 -17.86 12.45 6.46
N LEU A 288 -17.22 11.86 5.45
CA LEU A 288 -16.01 12.35 4.83
C LEU A 288 -16.40 13.06 3.53
N THR A 289 -15.88 14.26 3.28
CA THR A 289 -16.07 14.96 2.01
C THR A 289 -14.73 15.56 1.57
N VAL A 290 -14.36 15.31 0.33
CA VAL A 290 -13.12 15.84 -0.25
C VAL A 290 -13.46 16.99 -1.19
N ASP A 291 -12.88 18.15 -0.90
CA ASP A 291 -12.84 19.32 -1.77
C ASP A 291 -11.38 19.78 -1.87
N ASP A 292 -11.04 21.04 -1.53
CA ASP A 292 -9.64 21.47 -1.32
C ASP A 292 -9.00 20.87 -0.06
N ASN A 293 -9.84 20.38 0.87
CA ASN A 293 -9.46 19.78 2.14
C ASN A 293 -10.32 18.54 2.39
N LEU A 294 -9.88 17.66 3.28
CA LEU A 294 -10.72 16.61 3.82
C LEU A 294 -11.54 17.20 4.97
N VAL A 295 -12.86 17.23 4.79
CA VAL A 295 -13.83 17.59 5.82
C VAL A 295 -14.33 16.30 6.46
N ILE A 296 -14.22 16.21 7.79
CA ILE A 296 -14.68 15.09 8.61
C ILE A 296 -15.81 15.61 9.49
N ARG A 297 -17.01 15.03 9.39
CA ARG A 297 -18.15 15.40 10.22
C ARG A 297 -18.66 14.21 11.02
N SER A 298 -18.95 14.43 12.29
CA SER A 298 -19.63 13.47 13.16
C SER A 298 -20.58 14.23 14.07
N GLY A 299 -21.90 13.99 13.95
CA GLY A 299 -22.90 14.74 14.71
C GLY A 299 -22.81 16.25 14.47
N ALA A 300 -22.49 17.01 15.53
CA ALA A 300 -22.35 18.48 15.48
C ALA A 300 -20.90 18.95 15.24
N ASP A 301 -19.93 18.03 15.30
CA ASP A 301 -18.51 18.36 15.21
C ASP A 301 -18.02 18.28 13.76
N GLU A 302 -17.18 19.25 13.37
CA GLU A 302 -16.55 19.31 12.05
C GLU A 302 -15.05 19.57 12.20
N TRP A 303 -14.22 18.73 11.56
CA TRP A 303 -12.78 18.92 11.43
C TRP A 303 -12.43 19.11 9.95
N LYS A 304 -11.43 19.95 9.68
CA LYS A 304 -10.86 20.13 8.34
C LYS A 304 -9.36 19.84 8.36
N LEU A 305 -8.93 18.93 7.51
CA LEU A 305 -7.53 18.55 7.35
C LEU A 305 -7.05 18.94 5.95
N ASN A 306 -5.86 19.56 5.90
CA ASN A 306 -5.17 19.78 4.64
C ASN A 306 -4.81 18.43 4.02
N VAL A 307 -5.06 18.31 2.72
CA VAL A 307 -4.77 17.10 1.95
C VAL A 307 -3.60 17.33 1.02
N ALA A 308 -2.89 16.25 0.68
CA ALA A 308 -1.86 16.25 -0.35
C ALA A 308 -2.35 15.54 -1.61
N ASP A 309 -1.61 15.67 -2.71
CA ASP A 309 -1.95 15.01 -3.98
C ASP A 309 -1.74 13.49 -3.85
N ALA A 310 -2.81 12.72 -4.08
CA ALA A 310 -2.78 11.25 -4.03
C ALA A 310 -1.84 10.62 -5.06
N ALA A 311 -1.54 11.31 -6.16
CA ALA A 311 -0.59 10.86 -7.16
C ALA A 311 0.86 10.77 -6.64
N GLU A 312 1.20 11.46 -5.54
CA GLU A 312 2.53 11.41 -4.93
C GLU A 312 2.73 10.19 -4.01
N PHE A 313 1.66 9.47 -3.67
CA PHE A 313 1.75 8.31 -2.79
C PHE A 313 2.31 7.11 -3.56
N PRO A 314 3.23 6.33 -2.97
CA PRO A 314 3.77 5.15 -3.64
C PRO A 314 2.65 4.18 -4.07
N PRO A 315 2.70 3.67 -5.31
CA PRO A 315 1.72 2.69 -5.75
C PRO A 315 1.86 1.40 -4.94
N GLU A 316 0.75 0.70 -4.77
CA GLU A 316 0.76 -0.65 -4.26
C GLU A 316 1.54 -1.55 -5.23
N ALA A 317 2.45 -2.39 -4.72
CA ALA A 317 3.07 -3.41 -5.55
C ALA A 317 2.10 -4.58 -5.75
N ALA A 318 2.09 -5.16 -6.95
CA ALA A 318 1.23 -6.30 -7.23
C ALA A 318 1.51 -7.44 -6.24
N PHE A 319 0.44 -8.05 -5.74
CA PHE A 319 0.50 -9.23 -4.88
C PHE A 319 0.94 -10.42 -5.74
N ALA A 320 2.25 -10.60 -5.88
CA ALA A 320 2.86 -11.60 -6.75
C ALA A 320 3.55 -12.69 -5.94
N GLY A 321 3.24 -13.95 -6.24
CA GLY A 321 3.85 -15.13 -5.67
C GLY A 321 3.18 -16.40 -6.20
N ASP A 322 3.97 -17.45 -6.39
CA ASP A 322 3.47 -18.79 -6.71
C ASP A 322 3.25 -19.57 -5.41
N ASP A 323 2.14 -20.31 -5.30
CA ASP A 323 1.81 -21.24 -4.21
C ASP A 323 1.59 -20.58 -2.82
N PRO A 324 0.46 -19.88 -2.59
CA PRO A 324 0.13 -19.34 -1.28
C PRO A 324 -0.13 -20.46 -0.27
N LEU A 325 0.47 -20.33 0.92
CA LEU A 325 0.16 -21.19 2.06
C LEU A 325 -1.03 -20.59 2.82
N SER A 326 -2.11 -21.35 2.98
CA SER A 326 -3.21 -20.96 3.88
C SER A 326 -2.89 -21.35 5.31
N VAL A 327 -2.96 -20.39 6.24
CA VAL A 327 -2.79 -20.62 7.69
C VAL A 327 -3.93 -19.96 8.46
N PRO A 328 -4.59 -20.64 9.40
CA PRO A 328 -5.61 -20.02 10.24
C PRO A 328 -5.05 -18.81 11.00
N GLY A 329 -5.73 -17.67 10.93
CA GLY A 329 -5.25 -16.40 11.51
C GLY A 329 -4.93 -16.48 13.00
N GLY A 330 -5.77 -17.14 13.80
CA GLY A 330 -5.51 -17.37 15.22
C GLY A 330 -4.26 -18.21 15.50
N VAL A 331 -3.96 -19.18 14.64
CA VAL A 331 -2.74 -20.01 14.75
C VAL A 331 -1.52 -19.17 14.39
N LEU A 332 -1.57 -18.43 13.27
CA LEU A 332 -0.48 -17.54 12.87
C LEU A 332 -0.22 -16.48 13.95
N ARG A 333 -1.24 -15.88 14.56
CA ARG A 333 -1.08 -14.95 15.68
C ARG A 333 -0.35 -15.59 16.86
N ARG A 334 -0.74 -16.80 17.27
CA ARG A 334 -0.09 -17.52 18.37
C ARG A 334 1.39 -17.78 18.06
N VAL A 335 1.70 -18.22 16.84
CA VAL A 335 3.09 -18.40 16.38
C VAL A 335 3.87 -17.10 16.54
N ILE A 336 3.30 -15.97 16.12
CA ILE A 336 3.95 -14.66 16.24
C ILE A 336 4.19 -14.27 17.70
N ASP A 337 3.20 -14.51 18.57
CA ASP A 337 3.32 -14.32 20.01
C ASP A 337 4.47 -15.14 20.62
N HIS A 338 4.71 -16.35 20.12
CA HIS A 338 5.77 -17.23 20.62
C HIS A 338 7.16 -16.81 20.15
N VAL A 339 7.32 -16.24 18.94
CA VAL A 339 8.65 -16.01 18.36
C VAL A 339 9.09 -14.55 18.31
N ALA A 340 8.19 -13.62 17.96
CA ALA A 340 8.62 -12.26 17.56
C ALA A 340 9.12 -11.39 18.72
N PHE A 341 8.84 -11.74 19.97
CA PHE A 341 9.33 -11.00 21.14
C PHE A 341 10.83 -11.15 21.38
N VAL A 342 11.46 -12.17 20.78
CA VAL A 342 12.89 -12.47 20.92
C VAL A 342 13.76 -11.70 19.94
N CYS A 343 13.19 -11.11 18.87
CA CYS A 343 13.97 -10.40 17.85
C CYS A 343 14.76 -9.21 18.43
N ASP A 344 16.04 -9.11 18.08
CA ASP A 344 16.93 -8.00 18.47
C ASP A 344 16.84 -6.85 17.47
N LYS A 345 16.18 -5.77 17.88
CA LYS A 345 16.00 -4.55 17.07
C LYS A 345 17.24 -3.64 17.08
N THR A 346 18.20 -3.90 17.95
CA THR A 346 19.40 -3.07 18.17
C THR A 346 20.69 -3.72 17.68
N SER A 347 20.61 -4.98 17.27
CA SER A 347 21.76 -5.74 16.78
C SER A 347 22.42 -5.07 15.58
N SER A 348 23.75 -5.21 15.49
CA SER A 348 24.48 -4.93 14.24
C SER A 348 24.14 -5.95 13.15
N LEU A 349 23.71 -7.16 13.53
CA LEU A 349 23.22 -8.18 12.62
C LEU A 349 21.74 -7.92 12.30
N TYR A 350 21.49 -7.20 11.20
CA TYR A 350 20.14 -6.81 10.78
C TYR A 350 19.15 -7.99 10.78
N VAL A 351 19.59 -9.17 10.36
CA VAL A 351 18.78 -10.40 10.29
C VAL A 351 18.16 -10.83 11.63
N LEU A 352 18.77 -10.46 12.77
CA LEU A 352 18.24 -10.78 14.10
C LEU A 352 17.03 -9.91 14.50
N GLY A 353 16.78 -8.82 13.77
CA GLY A 353 15.60 -7.99 13.92
C GLY A 353 14.33 -8.57 13.30
N GLY A 354 14.37 -9.82 12.82
CA GLY A 354 13.26 -10.49 12.16
C GLY A 354 13.06 -11.93 12.60
N VAL A 355 12.03 -12.55 12.02
CA VAL A 355 11.63 -13.93 12.24
C VAL A 355 11.94 -14.72 10.97
N LEU A 356 12.70 -15.80 11.11
CA LEU A 356 12.97 -16.76 10.04
C LEU A 356 11.70 -17.55 9.73
N PHE A 357 11.41 -17.76 8.45
CA PHE A 357 10.37 -18.65 7.94
C PHE A 357 11.03 -19.76 7.14
N GLU A 358 11.01 -20.99 7.65
CA GLU A 358 11.65 -22.15 7.04
C GLU A 358 10.58 -23.20 6.71
N ARG A 359 10.32 -23.42 5.41
CA ARG A 359 9.35 -24.41 4.93
C ARG A 359 10.04 -25.76 4.75
N ASP A 360 9.70 -26.70 5.62
CA ASP A 360 10.01 -28.12 5.49
C ASP A 360 8.88 -28.82 4.69
N ALA A 361 9.01 -30.13 4.43
CA ALA A 361 8.05 -30.87 3.57
C ALA A 361 6.61 -30.92 4.13
N ASP A 362 6.47 -30.95 5.46
CA ASP A 362 5.21 -31.11 6.19
C ASP A 362 5.03 -30.06 7.31
N SER A 363 5.93 -29.08 7.39
CA SER A 363 5.88 -28.06 8.43
C SER A 363 6.46 -26.72 7.98
N LEU A 364 5.98 -25.65 8.60
CA LEU A 364 6.55 -24.32 8.55
C LEU A 364 7.14 -23.99 9.92
N VAL A 365 8.45 -23.78 9.95
CA VAL A 365 9.21 -23.47 11.16
C VAL A 365 9.48 -21.98 11.23
N PHE A 366 9.21 -21.39 12.39
CA PHE A 366 9.45 -19.99 12.68
C PHE A 366 10.54 -19.90 13.74
N ALA A 367 11.57 -19.07 13.52
CA ALA A 367 12.65 -18.91 14.50
C ALA A 367 13.07 -17.46 14.69
N ALA A 368 13.35 -17.06 15.94
CA ALA A 368 13.85 -15.75 16.29
C ALA A 368 14.91 -15.85 17.41
N THR A 369 15.95 -15.03 17.36
CA THR A 369 17.04 -15.03 18.34
C THR A 369 17.66 -13.64 18.50
N ASP A 370 18.19 -13.36 19.69
CA ASP A 370 18.98 -12.16 20.03
C ASP A 370 20.42 -12.50 20.47
N SER A 371 20.92 -13.67 20.08
CA SER A 371 22.18 -14.32 20.52
C SER A 371 22.20 -14.90 21.93
N ARG A 372 21.28 -14.50 22.82
CA ARG A 372 21.22 -14.97 24.22
C ARG A 372 20.06 -15.92 24.49
N GLN A 373 19.02 -15.82 23.68
CA GLN A 373 17.85 -16.68 23.71
C GLN A 373 17.41 -17.00 22.28
N LEU A 374 16.65 -18.07 22.12
CA LEU A 374 16.11 -18.54 20.84
C LEU A 374 14.68 -19.01 21.08
N SER A 375 13.75 -18.58 20.24
CA SER A 375 12.39 -19.11 20.20
C SER A 375 12.15 -19.76 18.84
N VAL A 376 11.59 -20.96 18.85
CA VAL A 376 11.26 -21.75 17.67
C VAL A 376 9.85 -22.31 17.80
N GLU A 377 9.00 -22.02 16.82
CA GLU A 377 7.66 -22.58 16.73
C GLU A 377 7.55 -23.42 15.45
N ARG A 378 7.02 -24.64 15.57
CA ARG A 378 6.74 -25.49 14.40
C ARG A 378 5.24 -25.59 14.15
N LEU A 379 4.82 -25.14 12.97
CA LEU A 379 3.47 -25.32 12.49
C LEU A 379 3.41 -26.50 11.52
N VAL A 380 2.55 -27.48 11.77
CA VAL A 380 2.27 -28.57 10.81
C VAL A 380 1.43 -28.02 9.67
N ILE A 381 1.82 -28.29 8.43
CA ILE A 381 1.11 -27.86 7.22
C ILE A 381 0.82 -29.07 6.31
N ALA A 382 -0.05 -28.88 5.32
CA ALA A 382 -0.28 -29.92 4.32
C ALA A 382 1.04 -30.27 3.60
N PRO A 383 1.33 -31.57 3.36
CA PRO A 383 2.55 -31.97 2.67
C PRO A 383 2.68 -31.29 1.31
N SER A 384 3.86 -30.76 1.03
CA SER A 384 4.19 -30.13 -0.25
C SER A 384 5.64 -30.44 -0.61
N GLU A 385 6.04 -30.20 -1.86
CA GLU A 385 7.45 -30.33 -2.21
C GLU A 385 8.27 -29.37 -1.34
N PRO A 386 9.34 -29.86 -0.68
CA PRO A 386 10.15 -29.01 0.17
C PRO A 386 10.79 -27.92 -0.69
N ARG A 387 10.47 -26.66 -0.38
CA ARG A 387 11.08 -25.51 -1.03
C ARG A 387 12.36 -25.17 -0.29
N ALA A 388 13.42 -25.94 -0.57
CA ALA A 388 14.74 -25.66 -0.05
C ALA A 388 15.25 -24.34 -0.67
N ALA A 389 15.04 -23.23 0.03
CA ALA A 389 15.73 -21.99 -0.29
C ALA A 389 17.15 -22.06 0.30
N ASP A 390 18.18 -21.67 -0.47
CA ASP A 390 19.56 -21.60 -0.01
C ASP A 390 19.71 -20.72 1.26
N ALA A 391 18.82 -19.75 1.40
CA ALA A 391 18.62 -18.95 2.60
C ALA A 391 17.11 -18.79 2.86
N PRO A 392 16.56 -19.37 3.95
CA PRO A 392 15.15 -19.20 4.26
C PRO A 392 14.83 -17.72 4.54
N PRO A 393 13.65 -17.23 4.09
CA PRO A 393 13.27 -15.83 4.21
C PRO A 393 13.16 -15.37 5.67
N VAL A 394 13.56 -14.12 5.93
CA VAL A 394 13.46 -13.49 7.25
C VAL A 394 12.56 -12.27 7.17
N VAL A 395 11.45 -12.30 7.90
CA VAL A 395 10.43 -11.26 7.91
C VAL A 395 10.70 -10.28 9.06
N PRO A 396 10.76 -8.95 8.83
CA PRO A 396 11.05 -7.98 9.88
C PRO A 396 10.07 -8.05 11.06
N ALA A 397 10.55 -7.93 12.29
CA ALA A 397 9.70 -7.99 13.49
C ALA A 397 8.59 -6.93 13.49
N LYS A 398 8.83 -5.76 12.89
CA LYS A 398 7.78 -4.73 12.72
C LYS A 398 6.61 -5.25 11.89
N ALA A 399 6.86 -5.93 10.77
CA ALA A 399 5.83 -6.54 9.96
C ALA A 399 5.10 -7.65 10.70
N MET A 400 5.83 -8.48 11.45
CA MET A 400 5.23 -9.51 12.31
C MET A 400 4.26 -8.91 13.35
N GLN A 401 4.60 -7.78 13.97
CA GLN A 401 3.72 -7.12 14.94
C GLN A 401 2.47 -6.51 14.29
N VAL A 402 2.57 -6.00 13.06
CA VAL A 402 1.40 -5.53 12.31
C VAL A 402 0.52 -6.71 11.91
N LEU A 403 1.12 -7.79 11.41
CA LEU A 403 0.41 -9.04 11.08
C LEU A 403 -0.32 -9.63 12.30
N ARG A 404 0.33 -9.63 13.47
CA ARG A 404 -0.29 -10.03 14.74
C ARG A 404 -1.57 -9.25 15.05
N ALA A 405 -1.58 -7.94 14.79
CA ALA A 405 -2.75 -7.09 15.03
C ALA A 405 -3.85 -7.28 13.97
N LEU A 406 -3.46 -7.61 12.73
CA LEU A 406 -4.37 -7.91 11.62
C LEU A 406 -5.08 -9.26 11.75
N CYS A 407 -4.53 -10.18 12.54
CA CYS A 407 -5.12 -11.47 12.86
C CYS A 407 -5.76 -11.46 14.26
N PRO A 408 -6.96 -10.89 14.48
CA PRO A 408 -7.70 -11.10 15.72
C PRO A 408 -8.02 -12.59 15.92
N ASP A 409 -8.47 -12.99 17.11
CA ASP A 409 -8.66 -14.38 17.56
C ASP A 409 -9.78 -15.17 16.82
N GLY A 410 -9.79 -15.10 15.48
CA GLY A 410 -10.76 -15.72 14.58
C GLY A 410 -10.14 -16.78 13.68
N GLU A 411 -11.02 -17.49 12.98
CA GLU A 411 -10.70 -18.62 12.10
C GLU A 411 -10.40 -18.21 10.66
N ALA A 412 -10.47 -16.91 10.32
CA ALA A 412 -10.20 -16.45 8.97
C ALA A 412 -8.79 -16.86 8.56
N ASP A 413 -8.71 -17.58 7.44
CA ASP A 413 -7.46 -18.01 6.88
C ASP A 413 -6.65 -16.81 6.37
N VAL A 414 -5.34 -16.90 6.55
CA VAL A 414 -4.37 -15.94 6.06
C VAL A 414 -3.55 -16.64 5.01
N GLU A 415 -3.59 -16.10 3.80
CA GLU A 415 -2.70 -16.51 2.72
C GLU A 415 -1.32 -15.91 2.96
N VAL A 416 -0.30 -16.77 3.02
CA VAL A 416 1.10 -16.41 3.21
C VAL A 416 1.85 -16.72 1.93
N MET A 417 2.48 -15.71 1.35
CA MET A 417 3.36 -15.84 0.19
C MET A 417 4.74 -15.30 0.49
N LEU A 418 5.74 -16.10 0.14
CA LEU A 418 7.15 -15.79 0.35
C LEU A 418 7.86 -15.86 -0.99
N THR A 419 8.45 -14.73 -1.42
CA THR A 419 9.32 -14.67 -2.59
C THR A 419 10.78 -14.57 -2.14
N SER A 420 11.72 -14.33 -3.07
CA SER A 420 13.12 -14.10 -2.71
C SER A 420 13.35 -12.78 -1.98
N ASN A 421 12.49 -11.77 -2.19
CA ASN A 421 12.72 -10.40 -1.68
C ASN A 421 11.56 -9.81 -0.89
N THR A 422 10.36 -10.40 -0.97
CA THR A 422 9.15 -9.90 -0.33
C THR A 422 8.38 -11.02 0.35
N ALA A 423 7.75 -10.70 1.47
CA ALA A 423 6.66 -11.49 2.04
C ALA A 423 5.35 -10.74 1.83
N ALA A 424 4.30 -11.46 1.51
CA ALA A 424 2.97 -10.94 1.27
C ALA A 424 1.95 -11.78 2.04
N PHE A 425 1.05 -11.10 2.73
CA PHE A 425 0.03 -11.67 3.59
C PHE A 425 -1.32 -11.09 3.21
N ARG A 426 -2.35 -11.91 3.11
CA ARG A 426 -3.70 -11.45 2.79
C ARG A 426 -4.74 -12.25 3.55
N SER A 427 -5.78 -11.57 3.99
CA SER A 427 -7.02 -12.18 4.45
C SER A 427 -8.18 -11.27 4.02
N GLU A 428 -9.41 -11.64 4.36
CA GLU A 428 -10.57 -10.80 4.07
C GLU A 428 -10.42 -9.43 4.75
N GLY A 429 -10.50 -8.37 3.95
CA GLY A 429 -10.46 -6.99 4.43
C GLY A 429 -9.07 -6.40 4.67
N TRP A 430 -7.97 -7.10 4.39
CA TRP A 430 -6.63 -6.49 4.43
C TRP A 430 -5.57 -7.21 3.60
N ARG A 431 -4.56 -6.45 3.17
CA ARG A 431 -3.37 -6.92 2.45
C ARG A 431 -2.13 -6.29 3.05
N LEU A 432 -1.14 -7.09 3.43
CA LEU A 432 0.13 -6.64 3.97
C LEU A 432 1.29 -7.18 3.12
N GLN A 433 2.17 -6.30 2.68
CA GLN A 433 3.41 -6.66 2.00
C GLN A 433 4.59 -6.07 2.76
N THR A 434 5.71 -6.79 2.81
CA THR A 434 6.94 -6.33 3.43
C THR A 434 8.17 -6.86 2.70
N ARG A 435 9.25 -6.07 2.68
CA ARG A 435 10.55 -6.51 2.19
C ARG A 435 11.19 -7.48 3.19
N LEU A 436 11.80 -8.54 2.66
CA LEU A 436 12.55 -9.50 3.46
C LEU A 436 13.90 -8.93 3.87
N MET A 437 14.37 -9.33 5.06
CA MET A 437 15.69 -8.97 5.56
C MET A 437 16.75 -9.76 4.80
N GLN A 438 17.81 -9.06 4.39
CA GLN A 438 18.94 -9.65 3.66
C GLN A 438 20.01 -10.14 4.63
N GLY A 439 20.62 -11.28 4.32
CA GLY A 439 21.69 -11.89 5.10
C GLY A 439 21.38 -13.31 5.55
N ARG A 440 22.36 -13.95 6.19
CA ARG A 440 22.23 -15.35 6.65
C ARG A 440 21.77 -15.39 8.10
N PHE A 441 20.62 -16.00 8.36
CA PHE A 441 20.18 -16.29 9.72
C PHE A 441 21.13 -17.30 10.39
N PRO A 442 21.46 -17.16 11.69
CA PRO A 442 22.33 -18.11 12.39
C PRO A 442 21.82 -19.56 12.30
N ARG A 443 22.75 -20.52 12.35
CA ARG A 443 22.40 -21.96 12.40
C ARG A 443 21.78 -22.31 13.76
N TYR A 444 20.53 -21.95 13.98
CA TYR A 444 19.86 -22.08 15.28
C TYR A 444 19.70 -23.54 15.75
N ARG A 445 19.53 -24.48 14.80
CA ARG A 445 19.37 -25.91 15.11
C ARG A 445 20.53 -26.50 15.94
N THR A 446 21.74 -25.94 15.83
CA THR A 446 22.91 -26.43 16.59
C THR A 446 22.91 -25.98 18.05
N VAL A 447 22.09 -25.00 18.41
CA VAL A 447 21.98 -24.48 19.78
C VAL A 447 20.96 -25.29 20.59
N ILE A 448 20.01 -25.94 19.92
CA ILE A 448 19.00 -26.77 20.58
C ILE A 448 19.67 -28.07 21.07
N PRO A 449 19.69 -28.33 22.39
CA PRO A 449 20.31 -29.55 22.90
C PRO A 449 19.50 -30.78 22.45
N PRO A 450 20.17 -31.84 21.94
CA PRO A 450 19.50 -33.04 21.44
C PRO A 450 18.96 -33.92 22.57
N ASP A 451 19.56 -33.85 23.76
CA ASP A 451 19.18 -34.61 24.94
C ASP A 451 19.13 -33.70 26.17
N THR A 452 18.16 -33.95 27.05
CA THR A 452 17.94 -33.24 28.31
C THR A 452 17.69 -34.28 29.43
N PRO A 453 18.74 -34.79 30.09
CA PRO A 453 18.61 -35.86 31.08
C PRO A 453 17.80 -35.48 32.32
N LYS A 454 17.69 -34.19 32.64
CA LYS A 454 16.89 -33.68 33.77
C LYS A 454 15.72 -32.89 33.22
N ASN A 455 14.49 -33.28 33.56
CA ASN A 455 13.28 -32.62 33.07
C ASN A 455 12.30 -32.32 34.20
N VAL A 456 11.60 -31.20 34.12
CA VAL A 456 10.60 -30.78 35.11
C VAL A 456 9.48 -29.97 34.47
N SER A 457 8.24 -30.25 34.85
CA SER A 457 7.06 -29.54 34.34
C SER A 457 6.59 -28.50 35.35
N ILE A 458 6.43 -27.24 34.92
CA ILE A 458 6.04 -26.13 35.80
C ILE A 458 4.95 -25.28 35.12
N PRO A 459 3.84 -24.99 35.80
CA PRO A 459 2.87 -24.01 35.31
C PRO A 459 3.46 -22.60 35.17
N ALA A 460 3.28 -21.98 34.02
CA ALA A 460 3.89 -20.69 33.66
C ALA A 460 3.49 -19.55 34.61
N ALA A 461 2.19 -19.37 34.86
CA ALA A 461 1.68 -18.24 35.64
C ALA A 461 2.17 -18.21 37.12
N PRO A 462 2.16 -19.31 37.89
CA PRO A 462 2.78 -19.36 39.22
C PRO A 462 4.29 -19.10 39.18
N PHE A 463 5.00 -19.63 38.18
CA PHE A 463 6.43 -19.43 38.05
C PHE A 463 6.76 -17.97 37.74
N LEU A 464 6.01 -17.33 36.83
CA LEU A 464 6.15 -15.91 36.52
C LEU A 464 5.98 -15.05 37.76
N LYS A 465 4.98 -15.33 38.60
CA LYS A 465 4.77 -14.61 39.87
C LYS A 465 5.95 -14.77 40.82
N ALA A 466 6.56 -15.95 40.88
CA ALA A 466 7.73 -16.19 41.72
C ALA A 466 8.98 -15.45 41.19
N VAL A 467 9.20 -15.47 39.87
CA VAL A 467 10.27 -14.72 39.19
C VAL A 467 10.12 -13.22 39.39
N GLU A 468 8.91 -12.66 39.21
CA GLU A 468 8.63 -11.23 39.41
C GLU A 468 8.87 -10.79 40.86
N LYS A 469 8.56 -11.65 41.85
CA LYS A 469 8.89 -11.39 43.27
C LYS A 469 10.40 -11.32 43.50
N ALA A 470 11.16 -12.25 42.91
CA ALA A 470 12.62 -12.25 43.03
C ALA A 470 13.26 -11.06 42.28
N ARG A 471 12.65 -10.60 41.18
CA ARG A 471 13.17 -9.48 40.38
C ARG A 471 13.34 -8.19 41.17
N VAL A 472 12.51 -7.96 42.19
CA VAL A 472 12.53 -6.73 43.02
C VAL A 472 13.92 -6.43 43.62
N THR A 473 14.72 -7.47 43.86
CA THR A 473 16.04 -7.35 44.49
C THR A 473 17.19 -7.64 43.51
N THR A 474 16.89 -7.68 42.21
CA THR A 474 17.91 -7.87 41.16
C THR A 474 18.44 -6.51 40.71
N ALA A 475 19.77 -6.37 40.59
CA ALA A 475 20.37 -5.15 40.03
C ALA A 475 20.15 -5.07 38.51
N GLU A 476 20.00 -3.86 37.97
CA GLU A 476 19.80 -3.65 36.54
C GLU A 476 21.01 -4.07 35.69
N GLU A 477 22.22 -4.03 36.26
CA GLU A 477 23.45 -4.44 35.57
C GLU A 477 23.60 -5.96 35.50
N THR A 478 23.28 -6.67 36.59
CA THR A 478 23.54 -8.11 36.67
C THR A 478 22.38 -8.95 36.18
N ARG A 479 21.12 -8.52 36.41
CA ARG A 479 19.87 -9.15 35.96
C ARG A 479 19.72 -10.65 36.25
N GLY A 480 20.61 -11.25 37.03
CA GLY A 480 20.70 -12.70 37.19
C GLY A 480 19.96 -13.20 38.41
N ILE A 481 19.19 -14.28 38.25
CA ILE A 481 18.55 -15.01 39.34
C ILE A 481 19.04 -16.46 39.34
N ASP A 482 19.27 -17.01 40.52
CA ASP A 482 19.63 -18.41 40.72
C ASP A 482 18.35 -19.24 40.94
N LEU A 483 18.19 -20.29 40.14
CA LEU A 483 17.11 -21.26 40.24
C LEU A 483 17.65 -22.58 40.80
N TYR A 484 17.31 -22.88 42.05
CA TYR A 484 17.67 -24.11 42.75
C TYR A 484 16.51 -25.10 42.65
N PHE A 485 16.67 -26.11 41.81
CA PHE A 485 15.80 -27.28 41.76
C PHE A 485 16.28 -28.28 42.79
N LEU A 486 15.42 -28.65 43.73
CA LEU A 486 15.74 -29.52 44.85
C LEU A 486 14.91 -30.81 44.76
N SER A 487 15.57 -31.94 44.96
CA SER A 487 14.98 -33.28 44.95
C SER A 487 13.87 -33.51 46.01
N ASP A 488 13.67 -32.56 46.93
CA ASP A 488 12.57 -32.57 47.89
C ASP A 488 11.24 -32.02 47.32
N GLY A 489 11.22 -31.64 46.04
CA GLY A 489 10.04 -31.08 45.38
C GLY A 489 9.92 -29.56 45.49
N THR A 490 11.04 -28.86 45.67
CA THR A 490 11.07 -27.40 45.83
C THR A 490 11.90 -26.72 44.75
N LEU A 491 11.34 -25.71 44.10
CA LEU A 491 12.09 -24.71 43.33
C LEU A 491 12.32 -23.47 44.21
N LYS A 492 13.58 -23.21 44.55
CA LYS A 492 14.00 -22.01 45.26
C LYS A 492 14.63 -21.01 44.27
N ILE A 493 14.12 -19.79 44.25
CA ILE A 493 14.60 -18.68 43.43
C ILE A 493 15.33 -17.69 44.36
N LYS A 494 16.60 -17.42 44.07
CA LYS A 494 17.41 -16.46 44.81
C LYS A 494 17.86 -15.33 43.91
N ALA A 495 17.64 -14.10 44.35
CA ALA A 495 18.21 -12.90 43.75
C ALA A 495 19.04 -12.17 44.79
N ALA A 496 20.24 -11.73 44.44
CA ALA A 496 21.12 -11.01 45.34
C ALA A 496 21.74 -9.80 44.63
N SER A 497 21.74 -8.67 45.34
CA SER A 497 22.38 -7.43 44.94
C SER A 497 23.04 -6.80 46.16
N GLN A 498 24.24 -6.24 45.99
CA GLN A 498 24.97 -5.58 47.08
C GLN A 498 24.19 -4.38 47.63
N ASP A 499 23.48 -3.65 46.77
CA ASP A 499 22.79 -2.42 47.14
C ASP A 499 21.34 -2.65 47.57
N LEU A 500 20.67 -3.67 47.02
CA LEU A 500 19.24 -3.91 47.24
C LEU A 500 18.94 -5.04 48.25
N GLY A 501 19.94 -5.87 48.57
CA GLY A 501 19.81 -6.99 49.52
C GLY A 501 19.61 -8.35 48.83
N VAL A 502 18.84 -9.24 49.48
CA VAL A 502 18.60 -10.61 49.00
C VAL A 502 17.10 -10.92 49.01
N ALA A 503 16.61 -11.51 47.93
CA ALA A 503 15.29 -12.12 47.86
C ALA A 503 15.42 -13.64 47.75
N GLU A 504 14.57 -14.34 48.50
CA GLU A 504 14.42 -15.79 48.43
C GLU A 504 12.93 -16.11 48.30
N VAL A 505 12.56 -16.78 47.21
CA VAL A 505 11.18 -17.17 46.90
C VAL A 505 11.15 -18.65 46.63
N GLN A 506 10.13 -19.35 47.11
CA GLN A 506 9.98 -20.79 46.92
C GLN A 506 8.65 -21.12 46.23
N LEU A 507 8.68 -22.15 45.40
CA LEU A 507 7.53 -22.70 44.67
C LEU A 507 7.61 -24.24 44.78
N PRO A 508 6.50 -24.94 45.08
CA PRO A 508 6.48 -26.39 45.01
C PRO A 508 6.57 -26.83 43.54
N VAL A 509 7.56 -27.68 43.23
CA VAL A 509 7.85 -28.20 41.89
C VAL A 509 8.34 -29.63 42.04
N ALA A 510 7.61 -30.60 41.49
CA ALA A 510 8.02 -32.00 41.57
C ALA A 510 9.21 -32.28 40.63
N CYS A 511 10.43 -32.34 41.19
CA CYS A 511 11.62 -32.83 40.52
C CYS A 511 12.37 -33.85 41.40
N ASP A 512 13.11 -34.76 40.78
CA ASP A 512 13.85 -35.85 41.41
C ASP A 512 15.38 -35.65 41.33
N PHE A 513 15.81 -34.43 41.04
CA PHE A 513 17.21 -34.06 40.87
C PHE A 513 17.54 -32.76 41.60
N ASP A 514 18.80 -32.63 41.98
CA ASP A 514 19.37 -31.35 42.38
C ASP A 514 20.06 -30.69 41.18
N LEU A 515 19.74 -29.41 40.96
CA LEU A 515 20.35 -28.60 39.92
C LEU A 515 20.28 -27.13 40.32
N VAL A 516 21.33 -26.37 40.00
CA VAL A 516 21.26 -24.92 40.10
C VAL A 516 21.74 -24.29 38.81
N ILE A 517 20.94 -23.35 38.29
CA ILE A 517 21.22 -22.61 37.07
C ILE A 517 20.95 -21.13 37.32
N THR A 518 21.77 -20.25 36.72
CA THR A 518 21.60 -18.80 36.83
C THR A 518 21.13 -18.24 35.50
N LEU A 519 20.00 -17.54 35.49
CA LEU A 519 19.38 -17.01 34.27
C LEU A 519 19.15 -15.51 34.36
N ASP A 520 19.11 -14.82 33.22
CA ASP A 520 18.63 -13.45 33.17
C ASP A 520 17.11 -13.40 33.41
N VAL A 521 16.72 -12.67 34.46
CA VAL A 521 15.34 -12.51 34.93
C VAL A 521 14.41 -11.93 33.88
N THR A 522 14.93 -11.08 32.99
CA THR A 522 14.16 -10.41 31.93
C THR A 522 13.79 -11.40 30.83
N LEU A 523 14.74 -12.27 30.45
CA LEU A 523 14.54 -13.25 29.40
C LEU A 523 13.54 -14.32 29.84
N ILE A 524 13.73 -14.90 31.03
CA ILE A 524 12.81 -15.91 31.56
C ILE A 524 11.42 -15.31 31.84
N ALA A 525 11.33 -14.11 32.42
CA ALA A 525 10.03 -13.45 32.62
C ALA A 525 9.34 -13.10 31.30
N GLY A 526 10.10 -12.73 30.27
CA GLY A 526 9.59 -12.48 28.92
C GLY A 526 8.94 -13.72 28.33
N PHE A 527 9.63 -14.86 28.37
CA PHE A 527 9.09 -16.14 27.93
C PHE A 527 7.83 -16.56 28.72
N LEU A 528 7.90 -16.52 30.05
CA LEU A 528 6.78 -16.91 30.91
C LEU A 528 5.52 -16.04 30.69
N LYS A 529 5.68 -14.77 30.29
CA LYS A 529 4.54 -13.90 29.92
C LYS A 529 3.84 -14.37 28.65
N HIS A 530 4.59 -14.84 27.66
CA HIS A 530 4.02 -15.33 26.39
C HIS A 530 3.45 -16.75 26.54
N ALA A 531 3.97 -17.56 27.46
CA ALA A 531 3.39 -18.86 27.82
C ALA A 531 2.04 -18.76 28.57
N GLY A 532 1.71 -17.61 29.15
CA GLY A 532 0.41 -17.38 29.79
C GLY A 532 0.10 -18.39 30.91
N ASP A 533 -0.90 -19.25 30.68
CA ASP A 533 -1.38 -20.26 31.63
C ASP A 533 -0.91 -21.68 31.29
N ASP A 534 -0.05 -21.85 30.29
CA ASP A 534 0.44 -23.16 29.87
C ASP A 534 1.33 -23.84 30.93
N VAL A 535 1.46 -25.17 30.82
CA VAL A 535 2.45 -25.95 31.55
C VAL A 535 3.69 -26.09 30.68
N ILE A 536 4.84 -25.77 31.25
CA ILE A 536 6.11 -25.72 30.52
C ILE A 536 6.98 -26.89 30.96
N ASP A 537 7.50 -27.63 29.99
CA ASP A 537 8.50 -28.67 30.23
C ASP A 537 9.90 -28.07 30.09
N PHE A 538 10.60 -27.93 31.22
CA PHE A 538 11.99 -27.49 31.27
C PHE A 538 12.93 -28.69 31.25
N GLY A 539 13.87 -28.70 30.31
CA GLY A 539 14.91 -29.69 30.16
C GLY A 539 16.31 -29.10 30.33
N PHE A 540 17.16 -29.83 31.05
CA PHE A 540 18.52 -29.41 31.39
C PHE A 540 19.52 -30.52 31.08
N THR A 541 20.69 -30.11 30.59
CA THR A 541 21.88 -30.96 30.50
C THR A 541 22.66 -30.90 31.82
N ASP A 542 23.02 -29.70 32.25
CA ASP A 542 23.70 -29.39 33.50
C ASP A 542 23.37 -27.93 33.92
N GLY A 543 24.12 -27.36 34.87
CA GLY A 543 23.88 -26.00 35.40
C GLY A 543 24.53 -24.87 34.60
N ASP A 544 25.43 -25.20 33.66
CA ASP A 544 26.22 -24.25 32.87
C ASP A 544 25.84 -24.28 31.38
N SER A 545 25.06 -25.28 30.96
CA SER A 545 24.50 -25.46 29.63
C SER A 545 23.17 -24.72 29.46
N GLN A 546 22.76 -24.55 28.21
CA GLN A 546 21.52 -23.90 27.84
C GLN A 546 20.28 -24.60 28.44
N LEU A 547 19.33 -23.79 28.92
CA LEU A 547 18.02 -24.25 29.32
C LEU A 547 17.15 -24.45 28.08
N LYS A 548 16.51 -25.61 27.96
CA LYS A 548 15.43 -25.84 26.98
C LYS A 548 14.08 -25.81 27.68
N ALA A 549 13.14 -25.05 27.15
CA ALA A 549 11.76 -25.00 27.60
C ALA A 549 10.84 -25.36 26.43
N THR A 550 9.84 -26.20 26.66
CA THR A 550 8.93 -26.68 25.60
C THR A 550 7.47 -26.53 26.03
N VAL A 551 6.62 -26.04 25.12
CA VAL A 551 5.16 -25.98 25.26
C VAL A 551 4.54 -26.47 23.95
N GLY A 552 4.18 -27.75 23.88
CA GLY A 552 3.68 -28.36 22.64
C GLY A 552 4.71 -28.27 21.50
N SER A 553 4.39 -27.55 20.44
CA SER A 553 5.27 -27.28 19.28
C SER A 553 6.26 -26.13 19.49
N TRP A 554 6.11 -25.37 20.57
CA TRP A 554 6.97 -24.25 20.92
C TRP A 554 8.21 -24.73 21.67
N THR A 555 9.40 -24.37 21.19
CA THR A 555 10.67 -24.57 21.89
C THR A 555 11.33 -23.23 22.14
N PHE A 556 11.77 -23.01 23.37
CA PHE A 556 12.50 -21.83 23.79
C PHE A 556 13.81 -22.22 24.45
N ILE A 557 14.89 -21.54 24.11
CA ILE A 557 16.24 -21.76 24.65
C ILE A 557 16.73 -20.47 25.32
N ILE A 558 17.32 -20.59 26.51
CA ILE A 558 18.00 -19.49 27.20
C ILE A 558 19.42 -19.91 27.54
N MET A 559 20.40 -19.04 27.24
CA MET A 559 21.77 -19.21 27.69
C MET A 559 21.90 -18.81 29.18
N PRO A 560 22.52 -19.64 30.03
CA PRO A 560 22.76 -19.28 31.42
C PRO A 560 23.80 -18.18 31.55
N LEU A 561 23.77 -17.49 32.69
CA LEU A 561 24.80 -16.55 33.10
C LEU A 561 25.86 -17.29 33.92
N SER A 562 27.13 -16.93 33.71
CA SER A 562 28.23 -17.44 34.53
C SER A 562 28.04 -17.06 36.01
N ARG A 563 28.37 -18.01 36.90
CA ARG A 563 28.15 -17.91 38.35
C ARG A 563 29.30 -17.26 39.13
N ASP A 564 30.40 -16.96 38.47
CA ASP A 564 31.50 -16.18 39.06
C ASP A 564 31.03 -14.73 39.27
N ARG A 565 30.36 -14.50 40.40
CA ARG A 565 29.86 -13.20 40.86
C ARG A 565 30.35 -12.90 42.26
#